data_AF-A0AAD9QRQ2-F1
#
_entry.id   AF-A0AAD9QRQ2-F1
#
_cell.length_a   1.000
_cell.length_b   1.000
_cell.length_c   1.000
_cell.angle_alpha   90.00
_cell.angle_beta   90.00
_cell.angle_gamma   90.00
#
_symmetry.space_group_name_H-M   'P 1'
#
loop_
_entity.id
_entity.type
_entity.pdbx_description
1 polymer ?
#
loop_
_entity_poly.entity_id
_entity_poly.type
_entity_poly.pdbx_seq_one_letter_code
_entity_poly.pdbx_strand_id
1 'polypeptide(L)' 'MGRRLRTQLPVLAKTLAPRDLKRELEVVKKEEIYKSNQRQSFNQRHQAKELPDLTSGDSVWTRDQGCQGKYKSALDQLT' A
#
# COMPACT_ATOMS: atom_id res chain seq x y z
N MET A 1 16.84 15.20 0.83
CA MET A 1 17.90 15.99 1.50
C MET A 1 17.23 17.04 2.40
N GLY A 2 16.58 16.60 3.49
CA GLY A 2 15.87 17.49 4.40
C GLY A 2 16.77 17.90 5.55
N ARG A 3 17.17 19.17 5.61
CA ARG A 3 18.03 19.70 6.67
C ARG A 3 17.16 20.07 7.89
N ARG A 4 17.38 19.41 9.03
CA ARG A 4 16.67 19.68 10.29
C ARG A 4 17.26 20.94 10.94
N LEU A 5 16.49 22.02 11.03
CA LEU A 5 16.90 23.23 11.75
C LEU A 5 16.93 22.93 13.25
N ARG A 6 18.11 23.02 13.86
CA ARG A 6 18.35 22.73 15.28
C ARG A 6 18.16 24.02 16.09
N THR A 7 16.94 24.54 16.14
CA THR A 7 16.63 25.74 16.92
C THR A 7 16.29 25.37 18.35
N GLN A 8 17.10 25.80 19.32
CA GLN A 8 16.80 25.78 20.75
C GLN A 8 16.02 27.03 21.16
N LEU A 9 14.97 27.38 20.42
CA LEU A 9 14.14 28.52 20.80
C LEU A 9 13.27 28.09 21.99
N PRO A 10 13.31 28.79 23.14
CA PRO A 10 12.37 28.56 24.21
C PRO A 10 10.99 29.05 23.74
N VAL A 11 10.27 28.19 23.02
CA VAL A 11 8.89 28.45 22.64
C VAL A 11 8.03 28.16 23.87
N LEU A 12 7.40 29.19 24.41
CA LEU A 12 6.38 29.03 25.44
C LEU A 12 5.25 28.19 24.85
N ALA A 13 4.90 27.06 25.47
CA ALA A 13 3.78 26.21 25.01
C ALA A 13 2.46 26.98 24.84
N LYS A 14 2.33 28.15 25.48
CA LYS A 14 1.21 29.08 25.40
C LYS A 14 1.09 29.82 24.06
N THR A 15 2.19 29.97 23.30
CA THR A 15 2.21 30.60 21.97
C THR A 15 2.14 29.58 20.83
N LEU A 16 2.25 28.28 21.15
CA LEU A 16 1.96 27.22 20.20
C LEU A 16 0.45 27.17 19.99
N ALA A 17 0.02 27.39 18.75
CA ALA A 17 -1.37 27.16 18.39
C ALA A 17 -1.73 25.71 18.79
N PRO A 18 -2.84 25.50 19.54
CA PRO A 18 -3.24 24.18 19.95
C PRO A 18 -3.39 23.29 18.71
N ARG A 19 -2.94 22.05 18.82
CA ARG A 19 -3.00 21.08 17.73
C ARG A 19 -4.45 20.92 17.27
N ASP A 20 -4.76 21.39 16.06
CA ASP A 20 -6.10 21.31 15.48
C ASP A 20 -6.42 19.89 15.03
N LEU A 21 -6.79 19.04 15.99
CA LEU A 21 -7.16 17.64 15.75
C LEU A 21 -8.31 17.49 14.73
N LYS A 22 -9.22 18.47 14.66
CA LYS A 22 -10.30 18.49 13.65
C LYS A 22 -9.74 18.58 12.22
N ARG A 23 -8.74 19.44 12.01
CA ARG A 23 -8.09 19.61 10.71
C ARG A 23 -7.33 18.35 10.32
N GLU A 24 -6.66 17.69 11.26
CA GLU A 24 -5.97 16.43 11.01
C GLU A 24 -6.93 15.32 10.56
N LEU A 25 -8.08 15.18 11.24
CA LEU A 25 -9.10 14.19 10.85
C LEU A 25 -9.68 14.43 9.46
N GLU A 26 -9.88 15.70 9.07
CA GLU A 26 -10.34 16.04 7.72
C GLU A 26 -9.28 15.73 6.65
N VAL A 27 -8.01 15.95 6.96
CA VAL A 27 -6.90 15.62 6.05
C VAL A 27 -6.82 14.11 5.85
N VAL A 28 -6.92 13.31 6.93
CA VAL A 28 -6.92 11.84 6.84
C VAL A 28 -8.05 11.34 5.93
N LYS A 29 -9.28 11.86 6.12
CA LYS A 29 -10.42 11.50 5.26
C LYS A 29 -10.17 11.83 3.78
N LYS A 30 -9.60 13.01 3.49
CA LYS A 30 -9.27 13.41 2.12
C LYS A 30 -8.17 12.53 1.52
N GLU A 31 -7.17 12.15 2.30
CA GLU A 31 -6.10 11.24 1.87
C GLU A 31 -6.64 9.84 1.56
N GLU A 32 -7.55 9.32 2.38
CA GLU A 32 -8.19 8.02 2.13
C GLU A 32 -8.97 8.01 0.82
N ILE A 33 -9.77 9.06 0.57
CA ILE A 33 -10.50 9.23 -0.69
C ILE A 33 -9.53 9.32 -1.86
N TYR A 34 -8.46 10.11 -1.72
CA TYR A 34 -7.45 10.26 -2.77
C TYR A 34 -6.77 8.91 -3.11
N LYS A 35 -6.35 8.14 -2.11
CA LYS A 35 -5.75 6.82 -2.28
C LYS A 35 -6.72 5.84 -2.95
N SER A 36 -8.00 5.86 -2.57
CA SER A 36 -9.03 5.03 -3.20
C SER A 36 -9.19 5.34 -4.69
N ASN A 37 -9.31 6.64 -5.02
CA ASN A 37 -9.43 7.10 -6.40
C ASN A 37 -8.18 6.74 -7.22
N GLN A 38 -6.99 6.87 -6.63
CA GLN A 38 -5.73 6.49 -7.27
C GLN A 38 -5.71 4.98 -7.57
N ARG A 39 -6.10 4.13 -6.61
CA ARG A 39 -6.18 2.67 -6.81
C ARG A 39 -7.19 2.33 -7.90
N GLN A 40 -8.37 2.96 -7.90
CA GLN A 40 -9.39 2.72 -8.92
C GLN A 40 -8.89 3.09 -10.32
N SER A 41 -8.26 4.27 -10.47
CA SER A 41 -7.73 4.72 -11.76
C SER A 41 -6.62 3.80 -12.26
N PHE A 42 -5.72 3.36 -11.37
CA PHE A 42 -4.69 2.39 -11.69
C PHE A 42 -5.30 1.06 -12.16
N ASN A 43 -6.27 0.53 -11.42
CA ASN A 43 -6.95 -0.72 -11.75
C ASN A 43 -7.65 -0.64 -13.11
N GLN A 44 -8.29 0.49 -13.44
CA GLN A 44 -8.92 0.70 -14.75
C GLN A 44 -7.89 0.76 -15.88
N ARG A 45 -6.80 1.52 -15.72
CA ARG A 45 -5.78 1.70 -16.76
C ARG A 45 -5.01 0.41 -17.07
N HIS A 46 -4.68 -0.36 -16.03
CA HIS A 46 -3.87 -1.57 -16.17
C HIS A 46 -4.69 -2.85 -16.18
N GLN A 47 -6.02 -2.74 -16.14
CA GLN A 47 -6.93 -3.88 -15.97
C GLN A 47 -6.49 -4.79 -14.82
N ALA A 48 -5.99 -4.20 -13.73
CA ALA A 48 -5.52 -4.94 -12.58
C ALA A 48 -6.73 -5.64 -11.95
N LYS A 49 -6.72 -6.95 -11.98
CA LYS A 49 -7.73 -7.81 -11.37
C LYS A 49 -7.07 -8.52 -10.21
N GLU A 50 -7.73 -8.50 -9.06
CA GLU A 50 -7.36 -9.40 -7.97
C GLU A 50 -7.64 -10.82 -8.46
N LEU A 51 -6.59 -11.63 -8.56
CA LEU A 51 -6.71 -13.03 -8.94
C LEU A 51 -6.91 -13.86 -7.67
N PRO A 52 -7.72 -14.94 -7.72
CA PRO A 52 -7.84 -15.84 -6.60
C PRO A 52 -6.48 -16.48 -6.29
N ASP A 53 -6.25 -16.75 -5.00
CA ASP A 53 -5.06 -17.46 -4.56
C ASP A 53 -5.01 -18.86 -5.18
N LEU A 54 -3.83 -19.25 -5.66
CA LEU A 54 -3.60 -20.56 -6.27
C LEU A 54 -3.58 -21.65 -5.21
N THR A 55 -4.32 -22.73 -5.44
CA THR A 55 -4.30 -23.91 -4.58
C THR A 55 -3.29 -24.93 -5.06
N SER A 56 -2.68 -25.67 -4.13
CA SER A 56 -1.74 -26.73 -4.47
C SER A 56 -2.41 -27.76 -5.37
N GLY A 57 -1.84 -27.97 -6.56
CA GLY A 57 -2.38 -28.86 -7.58
C GLY A 57 -3.03 -28.17 -8.78
N ASP A 58 -3.26 -26.85 -8.72
CA ASP A 58 -3.80 -26.09 -9.85
C ASP A 58 -2.83 -26.07 -11.04
N SER A 59 -3.39 -26.21 -12.24
CA SER A 59 -2.61 -26.16 -13.48
C SER A 59 -2.36 -24.70 -13.88
N VAL A 60 -1.09 -24.30 -13.86
CA VAL A 60 -0.64 -22.93 -14.17
C VAL A 60 0.19 -22.95 -15.45
N TRP A 61 -0.04 -21.97 -16.32
CA TRP A 61 0.77 -21.77 -17.51
C TRP A 61 2.06 -21.03 -17.17
N THR A 62 3.21 -21.65 -17.42
CA THR A 62 4.52 -21.04 -17.19
C THR A 62 4.98 -20.35 -18.48
N ARG A 63 4.97 -19.01 -18.51
CA ARG A 63 5.36 -18.23 -19.70
C ARG A 63 6.80 -18.48 -20.13
N ASP A 64 7.69 -18.66 -19.16
CA ASP A 64 9.13 -18.82 -19.41
C ASP A 64 9.46 -20.13 -20.13
N GLN A 65 8.67 -21.19 -19.88
CA GLN A 65 8.89 -22.53 -20.42
C GLN A 65 7.89 -22.90 -21.53
N GLY A 66 6.86 -22.08 -21.75
CA GLY A 66 5.81 -22.35 -22.73
C GLY A 66 5.03 -23.65 -22.46
N CYS A 67 4.94 -24.06 -21.19
CA CYS A 67 4.32 -25.33 -20.80
C CYS A 67 3.37 -25.17 -19.60
N GLN A 68 2.46 -26.14 -19.44
CA GLN A 68 1.60 -26.24 -18.27
C GLN A 68 2.36 -26.94 -17.13
N GLY A 69 2.39 -26.31 -15.96
CA GLY A 69 2.91 -26.87 -14.71
C GLY A 69 1.82 -26.98 -13.66
N LYS A 70 2.10 -27.70 -12.57
CA LYS A 70 1.24 -27.71 -11.38
C LYS A 70 1.82 -26.79 -10.34
N TYR A 71 1.00 -25.91 -9.78
CA TYR A 71 1.38 -25.09 -8.64
C TYR A 71 1.60 -25.99 -7.42
N LYS A 72 2.77 -25.85 -6.79
CA LYS A 72 3.08 -26.45 -5.50
C LYS A 72 3.34 -25.31 -4.53
N SER A 73 2.55 -25.23 -3.46
CA SER A 73 2.81 -24.26 -2.41
C SER A 73 4.18 -24.55 -1.77
N ALA A 74 4.86 -23.52 -1.30
CA ALA A 74 6.18 -23.67 -0.65
C ALA A 74 6.10 -24.50 0.65
N LEU A 75 4.91 -24.60 1.27
CA LEU A 75 4.68 -25.41 2.47
C LEU A 75 4.74 -26.92 2.16
N ASP A 76 4.38 -27.33 0.94
CA ASP A 76 4.39 -28.73 0.51
C ASP A 76 5.80 -29.25 0.13
N GLN A 77 6.83 -28.39 0.18
CA GLN A 77 8.22 -28.77 -0.16
C GLN A 77 9.05 -29.22 1.05
N LEU A 78 8.51 -29.10 2.27
CA LEU A 78 9.19 -29.45 3.52
C LEU A 78 8.72 -30.78 4.15
N THR A 79 7.95 -31.58 3.40
CA THR A 79 7.52 -32.93 3.81
C THR A 79 7.97 -33.94 2.76
#